data_AF-A0A644VSR3-F1
#
_entry.id   AF-A0A644VSR3-F1
#
_cell.length_a   1.000
_cell.length_b   1.000
_cell.length_c   1.000
_cell.angle_alpha   90.00
_cell.angle_beta   90.00
_cell.angle_gamma   90.00
#
_symmetry.space_group_name_H-M   'P 1'
#
loop_
_entity.id
_entity.type
_entity.pdbx_description
1 polymer ?
#
loop_
_entity_poly.entity_id
_entity_poly.type
_entity_poly.pdbx_seq_one_letter_code
_entity_poly.pdbx_strand_id
1 'polypeptide(L)'
;MPCNSSNCGGYTLEAELGITPNGYSEPDYKGWEIKQFGVINFDRFNSSVITLMTPEPTGGVYKSEGPEEFIKRFGYPDKNGRPDRMNFGGIHRVGEIHPTTQLKLVLSGYDIESGKIRNSTGQIMLLNESGIIAASWDYSSLLLHWNRKHNKACYVPSLSVKEGEQQYKFGNRVILGTGTDFQLFLSQMAKGVIYYDPGIKVENLSYRPRVKRRSQFRIKSGTLADLYKKSEIITLTEQQL
;
A
#
# COMPACT_ATOMS: atom_id res chain seq x y z
N MET A 1 -7.08 24.26 10.50
CA MET A 1 -7.50 24.22 9.08
C MET A 1 -8.25 22.93 8.84
N PRO A 2 -9.34 22.93 8.05
CA PRO A 2 -10.07 21.71 7.72
C PRO A 2 -9.19 20.75 6.89
N CYS A 3 -9.21 19.46 7.23
CA CYS A 3 -8.48 18.41 6.52
C CYS A 3 -9.40 17.75 5.48
N ASN A 4 -9.10 17.95 4.19
CA ASN A 4 -9.93 17.47 3.07
C ASN A 4 -9.27 16.37 2.21
N SER A 5 -8.11 15.85 2.63
CA SER A 5 -7.38 14.80 1.92
C SER A 5 -7.86 13.40 2.30
N SER A 6 -7.53 12.41 1.47
CA SER A 6 -7.97 11.02 1.67
C SER A 6 -7.39 10.34 2.92
N ASN A 7 -6.30 10.88 3.47
CA ASN A 7 -5.62 10.38 4.67
C ASN A 7 -6.12 11.04 5.97
N CYS A 8 -7.06 11.98 5.90
CA CYS A 8 -7.54 12.68 7.10
C CYS A 8 -8.16 11.74 8.14
N GLY A 9 -8.78 10.63 7.73
CA GLY A 9 -9.32 9.65 8.68
C GLY A 9 -8.25 9.00 9.55
N GLY A 10 -7.06 8.76 8.97
CA GLY A 10 -5.88 8.31 9.71
C GLY A 10 -5.40 9.38 10.70
N TYR A 11 -5.23 10.62 10.24
CA TYR A 11 -4.80 11.72 11.11
C TYR A 11 -5.78 12.03 12.24
N THR A 12 -7.09 11.92 11.99
CA THR A 12 -8.10 12.06 13.03
C THR A 12 -7.95 10.95 14.07
N LEU A 13 -7.80 9.69 13.64
CA LEU A 13 -7.60 8.57 14.57
C LEU A 13 -6.32 8.72 15.39
N GLU A 14 -5.22 9.12 14.75
CA GLU A 14 -3.95 9.39 15.42
C GLU A 14 -4.11 10.48 16.49
N ALA A 15 -4.80 11.58 16.16
CA ALA A 15 -5.07 12.66 17.10
C ALA A 15 -5.90 12.21 18.30
N GLU A 16 -6.96 11.42 18.10
CA GLU A 16 -7.79 10.85 19.17
C GLU A 16 -6.98 9.92 20.09
N LEU A 17 -5.97 9.23 19.56
CA LEU A 17 -5.08 8.35 20.33
C LEU A 17 -3.91 9.11 20.98
N GLY A 18 -3.83 10.44 20.83
CA GLY A 18 -2.73 11.26 21.33
C GLY A 18 -1.39 10.99 20.61
N ILE A 19 -1.44 10.41 19.40
CA ILE A 19 -0.26 10.10 18.60
C ILE A 19 0.14 11.38 17.86
N THR A 20 1.37 11.85 18.11
CA THR A 20 1.91 12.97 17.33
C THR A 20 2.31 12.45 15.95
N PRO A 21 1.79 13.06 14.85
CA PRO A 21 2.15 12.65 13.51
C PRO A 21 3.66 12.74 13.34
N ASN A 22 4.30 11.59 13.12
CA ASN A 22 5.73 11.56 12.88
C ASN A 22 5.96 10.86 11.54
N GLY A 23 6.78 11.48 10.68
CA GLY A 23 7.12 10.90 9.37
C GLY A 23 8.09 9.72 9.47
N TYR A 24 8.34 9.21 10.69
CA TYR A 24 9.29 8.14 10.93
C TYR A 24 8.62 6.79 10.70
N SER A 25 9.41 5.81 10.30
CA SER A 25 8.90 4.45 10.07
C SER A 25 8.66 3.64 11.35
N GLU A 26 8.49 4.27 12.52
CA GLU A 26 8.25 3.56 13.80
C GLU A 26 6.77 3.17 13.96
N PRO A 27 6.42 2.21 14.84
CA PRO A 27 5.04 1.93 15.21
C PRO A 27 4.36 3.13 15.89
N ASP A 28 3.07 3.30 15.62
CA ASP A 28 2.32 4.51 15.96
C ASP A 28 1.93 4.61 17.45
N TYR A 29 1.52 3.51 18.08
CA TYR A 29 1.03 3.51 19.47
C TYR A 29 1.53 2.31 20.27
N LYS A 30 2.36 2.54 21.29
CA LYS A 30 2.86 1.49 22.21
C LYS A 30 3.42 0.25 21.48
N GLY A 31 4.08 0.45 20.34
CA GLY A 31 4.64 -0.63 19.52
C GLY A 31 3.66 -1.27 18.52
N TRP A 32 2.46 -0.71 18.33
CA TRP A 32 1.48 -1.09 17.31
C TRP A 32 1.41 -0.07 16.19
N GLU A 33 1.43 -0.51 14.93
CA GLU A 33 1.02 0.31 13.80
C GLU A 33 -0.53 0.39 13.77
N ILE A 34 -1.06 1.61 13.74
CA ILE A 34 -2.50 1.86 13.72
C ILE A 34 -2.91 2.24 12.30
N LYS A 35 -3.86 1.51 11.73
CA LYS A 35 -4.37 1.76 10.37
C LYS A 35 -5.86 1.94 10.35
N GLN A 36 -6.29 3.17 10.12
CA GLN A 36 -7.67 3.46 9.75
C GLN A 36 -7.96 2.92 8.33
N PHE A 37 -9.15 2.34 8.13
CA PHE A 37 -9.65 2.01 6.79
C PHE A 37 -11.15 2.29 6.65
N GLY A 38 -11.55 2.80 5.47
CA GLY A 38 -12.94 3.18 5.22
C GLY A 38 -13.85 1.98 4.98
N VAL A 39 -15.06 2.01 5.52
CA VAL A 39 -16.11 1.00 5.32
C VAL A 39 -17.42 1.66 4.89
N ILE A 40 -18.39 0.87 4.41
CA ILE A 40 -19.74 1.36 4.09
C ILE A 40 -20.65 1.28 5.33
N ASN A 41 -20.46 0.25 6.15
CA ASN A 41 -21.07 0.09 7.47
C ASN A 41 -20.14 -0.76 8.35
N PHE A 42 -20.35 -0.74 9.66
CA PHE A 42 -19.52 -1.47 10.61
C PHE A 42 -19.79 -2.98 10.69
N ASP A 43 -20.83 -3.48 10.02
CA ASP A 43 -21.13 -4.91 9.97
C ASP A 43 -20.37 -5.62 8.85
N ARG A 44 -20.05 -4.91 7.77
CA ARG A 44 -19.41 -5.43 6.56
C ARG A 44 -18.13 -4.68 6.24
N PHE A 45 -17.04 -5.08 6.89
CA PHE A 45 -15.73 -4.45 6.74
C PHE A 45 -14.68 -5.34 6.07
N ASN A 46 -15.05 -6.48 5.49
CA ASN A 46 -14.11 -7.47 4.91
C ASN A 46 -13.69 -7.20 3.45
N SER A 47 -14.28 -6.22 2.77
CA SER A 47 -14.01 -5.92 1.36
C SER A 47 -13.16 -4.66 1.14
N SER A 48 -12.87 -3.91 2.20
CA SER A 48 -12.15 -2.65 2.11
C SER A 48 -10.71 -2.85 1.69
N VAL A 49 -10.22 -1.98 0.82
CA VAL A 49 -8.82 -1.99 0.40
C VAL A 49 -7.97 -1.22 1.40
N ILE A 50 -6.91 -1.86 1.88
CA ILE A 50 -5.99 -1.32 2.87
C ILE A 50 -4.61 -1.18 2.24
N THR A 51 -4.00 -0.02 2.42
CA THR A 51 -2.59 0.19 2.08
C THR A 51 -1.73 -0.34 3.21
N LEU A 52 -0.88 -1.32 2.89
CA LEU A 52 0.06 -1.88 3.83
C LEU A 52 1.26 -0.95 3.98
N MET A 53 1.93 -0.65 2.87
CA MET A 53 3.10 0.22 2.82
C MET A 53 3.21 0.93 1.48
N THR A 54 3.98 2.02 1.45
CA THR A 54 4.20 2.84 0.25
C THR A 54 5.68 3.10 -0.05
N PRO A 55 6.51 2.05 -0.18
CA PRO A 55 7.93 2.22 -0.49
C PRO A 55 8.10 2.67 -1.94
N GLU A 56 8.97 3.63 -2.16
CA GLU A 56 9.39 4.01 -3.52
C GLU A 56 10.33 2.93 -4.10
N PRO A 57 10.31 2.72 -5.43
CA PRO A 57 11.25 1.81 -6.08
C PRO A 57 12.72 2.15 -5.78
N THR A 58 13.52 1.12 -5.53
CA THR A 58 14.97 1.20 -5.28
C THR A 58 15.80 0.96 -6.53
N GLY A 59 15.20 0.45 -7.61
CA GLY A 59 15.88 0.18 -8.87
C GLY A 59 14.99 0.31 -10.11
N GLY A 60 15.55 -0.08 -11.26
CA GLY A 60 14.92 0.05 -12.58
C GLY A 60 14.89 1.49 -13.11
N VAL A 61 14.26 1.67 -14.27
CA VAL A 61 14.11 2.97 -14.96
C VAL A 61 13.57 4.05 -14.01
N TYR A 62 12.61 3.70 -13.15
CA TYR A 62 12.06 4.62 -12.14
C TYR A 62 13.14 5.28 -11.29
N LYS A 63 14.12 4.50 -10.83
CA LYS A 63 15.18 5.00 -9.96
C LYS A 63 16.31 5.66 -10.75
N SER A 64 16.74 5.06 -11.85
CA SER A 64 17.91 5.52 -12.62
C SER A 64 17.62 6.75 -13.47
N GLU A 65 16.40 6.87 -14.01
CA GLU A 65 16.03 7.93 -14.95
C GLU A 65 14.92 8.84 -14.40
N GLY A 66 14.29 8.42 -13.31
CA GLY A 66 13.32 9.21 -12.58
C GLY A 66 11.86 8.90 -12.94
N PRO A 67 10.92 9.36 -12.10
CA PRO A 67 9.50 9.03 -12.23
C PRO A 67 8.83 9.64 -13.47
N GLU A 68 9.35 10.75 -13.99
CA GLU A 68 8.83 11.36 -15.22
C GLU A 68 9.14 10.48 -16.44
N GLU A 69 10.40 10.07 -16.60
CA GLU A 69 10.83 9.21 -17.70
C GLU A 69 10.16 7.83 -17.63
N PHE A 70 10.04 7.29 -16.42
CA PHE A 70 9.27 6.07 -16.18
C PHE A 70 7.83 6.18 -16.68
N ILE A 71 7.13 7.29 -16.41
CA ILE A 71 5.75 7.50 -16.89
C ILE A 71 5.71 7.69 -18.41
N LYS A 72 6.67 8.40 -18.99
CA LYS A 72 6.75 8.56 -20.45
C LYS A 72 6.89 7.22 -21.16
N ARG A 73 7.64 6.27 -20.58
CA ARG A 73 7.88 4.94 -21.16
C ARG A 73 6.78 3.92 -20.89
N PHE A 74 6.24 3.89 -19.68
CA PHE A 74 5.37 2.80 -19.22
C PHE A 74 3.98 3.25 -18.78
N GLY A 75 3.74 4.56 -18.74
CA GLY A 75 2.45 5.15 -18.43
C GLY A 75 1.50 5.20 -19.63
N TYR A 76 0.36 5.83 -19.41
CA TYR A 76 -0.70 5.98 -20.39
C TYR A 76 -1.36 7.36 -20.27
N PRO A 77 -1.97 7.89 -21.36
CA PRO A 77 -2.73 9.13 -21.32
C PRO A 77 -3.90 9.06 -20.32
N ASP A 78 -4.35 10.21 -19.83
CA ASP A 78 -5.50 10.25 -18.93
C ASP A 78 -6.78 9.68 -19.57
N LYS A 79 -7.36 8.65 -18.93
CA LYS A 79 -8.56 7.96 -19.41
C LYS A 79 -9.84 8.81 -19.30
N ASN A 80 -9.81 9.91 -18.55
CA ASN A 80 -10.93 10.86 -18.43
C ASN A 80 -10.71 12.13 -19.29
N GLY A 81 -9.75 12.10 -20.22
CA GLY A 81 -9.53 13.18 -21.18
C GLY A 81 -8.88 14.43 -20.59
N ARG A 82 -8.27 14.37 -19.41
CA ARG A 82 -7.53 15.53 -18.88
C ARG A 82 -6.30 15.79 -19.74
N PRO A 83 -6.18 16.97 -20.37
CA PRO A 83 -5.05 17.27 -21.24
C PRO A 83 -3.75 17.35 -20.45
N ASP A 84 -2.64 17.14 -21.15
CA ASP A 84 -1.27 17.32 -20.64
C ASP A 84 -0.98 16.52 -19.35
N ARG A 85 -1.58 15.32 -19.26
CA ARG A 85 -1.46 14.41 -18.13
C ARG A 85 -1.23 12.97 -18.58
N MET A 86 -0.23 12.35 -17.98
CA MET A 86 -0.01 10.90 -18.07
C MET A 86 -0.14 10.26 -16.68
N ASN A 87 -0.58 9.01 -16.68
CA ASN A 87 -0.80 8.22 -15.47
C ASN A 87 -0.06 6.89 -15.57
N PHE A 88 0.31 6.37 -14.42
CA PHE A 88 0.74 4.99 -14.23
C PHE A 88 0.01 4.45 -13.01
N GLY A 89 -0.88 3.50 -13.25
CA GLY A 89 -1.80 3.00 -12.25
C GLY A 89 -2.61 1.81 -12.72
N GLY A 90 -3.30 1.17 -11.78
CA GLY A 90 -3.99 -0.10 -11.98
C GLY A 90 -3.39 -1.18 -11.08
N ILE A 91 -4.11 -2.28 -10.91
CA ILE A 91 -3.69 -3.38 -10.02
C ILE A 91 -2.74 -4.31 -10.77
N HIS A 92 -1.50 -4.41 -10.30
CA HIS A 92 -0.52 -5.38 -10.75
C HIS A 92 -0.44 -6.55 -9.76
N ARG A 93 -0.73 -7.76 -10.22
CA ARG A 93 -0.56 -9.02 -9.48
C ARG A 93 0.66 -9.77 -9.98
N VAL A 94 1.28 -10.56 -9.10
CA VAL A 94 2.43 -11.39 -9.45
C VAL A 94 2.02 -12.38 -10.53
N GLY A 95 2.85 -12.51 -11.57
CA GLY A 95 2.63 -13.47 -12.65
C GLY A 95 1.75 -12.96 -13.80
N GLU A 96 0.97 -11.91 -13.58
CA GLU A 96 0.02 -11.35 -14.56
C GLU A 96 0.64 -10.18 -15.35
N ILE A 97 0.36 -10.12 -16.65
CA ILE A 97 0.67 -8.95 -17.48
C ILE A 97 -0.48 -7.95 -17.33
N HIS A 98 -0.18 -6.74 -16.88
CA HIS A 98 -1.20 -5.71 -16.71
C HIS A 98 -1.63 -5.13 -18.06
N PRO A 99 -2.93 -5.11 -18.40
CA PRO A 99 -3.40 -4.85 -19.77
C PRO A 99 -3.16 -3.42 -20.25
N THR A 100 -3.07 -2.43 -19.36
CA THR A 100 -2.83 -1.04 -19.78
C THR A 100 -1.34 -0.73 -19.92
N THR A 101 -0.52 -1.19 -18.98
CA THR A 101 0.91 -0.81 -18.92
C THR A 101 1.81 -1.85 -19.60
N GLN A 102 1.28 -3.02 -19.94
CA GLN A 102 2.03 -4.15 -20.51
C GLN A 102 3.23 -4.58 -19.65
N LEU A 103 3.11 -4.39 -18.34
CA LEU A 103 4.15 -4.77 -17.37
C LEU A 103 3.69 -5.97 -16.54
N LYS A 104 4.61 -6.88 -16.25
CA LYS A 104 4.43 -8.03 -15.38
C LYS A 104 5.12 -7.80 -14.04
N LEU A 105 4.40 -8.05 -12.94
CA LEU A 105 4.99 -8.05 -11.61
C LEU A 105 5.60 -9.42 -11.31
N VAL A 106 6.85 -9.44 -10.84
CA VAL A 106 7.63 -10.68 -10.62
C VAL A 106 8.32 -10.61 -9.26
N LEU A 107 8.42 -11.77 -8.59
CA LEU A 107 9.19 -11.96 -7.37
C LEU A 107 10.52 -12.65 -7.73
N SER A 108 11.57 -11.87 -7.96
CA SER A 108 12.90 -12.40 -8.28
C SER A 108 13.59 -12.90 -7.01
N GLY A 109 14.17 -14.09 -7.05
CA GLY A 109 14.88 -14.67 -5.90
C GLY A 109 13.98 -15.21 -4.78
N TYR A 110 12.67 -15.27 -4.98
CA TYR A 110 11.72 -15.94 -4.09
C TYR A 110 11.24 -17.25 -4.74
N ASP A 111 11.40 -18.35 -4.02
CA ASP A 111 10.94 -19.67 -4.44
C ASP A 111 9.53 -19.90 -3.89
N ILE A 112 8.55 -19.85 -4.79
CA ILE A 112 7.12 -19.94 -4.45
C ILE A 112 6.78 -21.31 -3.85
N GLU A 113 7.43 -22.38 -4.30
CA GLU A 113 7.13 -23.74 -3.85
C GLU A 113 7.56 -23.95 -2.40
N SER A 114 8.79 -23.56 -2.06
CA SER A 114 9.26 -23.67 -0.67
C SER A 114 8.85 -22.50 0.23
N GLY A 115 8.36 -21.40 -0.34
CA GLY A 115 8.03 -20.16 0.36
C GLY A 115 9.26 -19.39 0.87
N LYS A 116 10.46 -19.66 0.35
CA LYS A 116 11.73 -19.10 0.85
C LYS A 116 12.37 -18.11 -0.12
N ILE A 117 13.02 -17.10 0.45
CA ILE A 117 13.96 -16.27 -0.30
C ILE A 117 15.22 -17.10 -0.55
N ARG A 118 15.56 -17.34 -1.82
CA ARG A 118 16.74 -18.11 -2.25
C ARG A 118 17.90 -17.23 -2.67
N ASN A 119 17.63 -15.96 -2.97
CA ASN A 119 18.64 -14.98 -3.32
C ASN A 119 18.55 -13.76 -2.39
N SER A 120 19.64 -13.44 -1.71
CA SER A 120 19.74 -12.29 -0.81
C SER A 120 19.63 -10.93 -1.54
N THR A 121 19.90 -10.91 -2.85
CA THR A 121 19.70 -9.74 -3.72
C THR A 121 18.36 -9.80 -4.47
N GLY A 122 17.42 -10.63 -4.01
CA GLY A 122 16.09 -10.74 -4.57
C GLY A 122 15.30 -9.43 -4.52
N GLN A 123 14.36 -9.30 -5.46
CA GLN A 123 13.61 -8.06 -5.69
C GLN A 123 12.17 -8.36 -6.08
N ILE A 124 11.26 -7.45 -5.73
CA ILE A 124 9.99 -7.32 -6.44
C ILE A 124 10.26 -6.46 -7.67
N MET A 125 9.83 -6.90 -8.86
CA MET A 125 10.17 -6.25 -10.12
C MET A 125 8.94 -6.05 -10.99
N LEU A 126 8.86 -4.90 -11.66
CA LEU A 126 8.00 -4.66 -12.81
C LEU A 126 8.84 -4.78 -14.08
N LEU A 127 8.50 -5.75 -14.92
CA LEU A 127 9.19 -6.06 -16.16
C LEU A 127 8.28 -5.78 -17.37
N ASN A 128 8.82 -5.22 -18.43
CA ASN A 128 8.14 -5.24 -19.73
C ASN A 128 8.42 -6.55 -20.48
N GLU A 129 7.81 -6.71 -21.65
CA GLU A 129 7.99 -7.90 -22.51
C GLU A 129 9.45 -8.13 -22.92
N SER A 130 10.22 -7.06 -23.15
CA SER A 130 11.64 -7.14 -23.50
C SER A 130 12.57 -7.41 -22.31
N GLY A 131 12.04 -7.60 -21.10
CA GLY A 131 12.83 -7.83 -19.88
C GLY A 131 13.42 -6.57 -19.24
N ILE A 132 13.05 -5.37 -19.69
CA ILE A 132 13.46 -4.11 -19.07
C ILE A 132 12.79 -3.98 -17.71
N ILE A 133 13.60 -3.68 -16.70
CA ILE A 133 13.15 -3.40 -15.33
C ILE A 133 12.60 -1.97 -15.27
N ALA A 134 11.28 -1.85 -15.35
CA ALA A 134 10.61 -0.56 -15.25
C ALA A 134 10.78 0.03 -13.83
N ALA A 135 10.57 -0.80 -12.81
CA ALA A 135 10.80 -0.45 -11.42
C ALA A 135 11.12 -1.72 -10.61
N SER A 136 11.95 -1.62 -9.58
CA SER A 136 12.17 -2.72 -8.65
C SER A 136 12.32 -2.25 -7.21
N TRP A 137 12.07 -3.17 -6.27
CA TRP A 137 12.23 -2.98 -4.83
C TRP A 137 13.05 -4.12 -4.26
N ASP A 138 14.18 -3.79 -3.64
CA ASP A 138 15.04 -4.76 -2.97
C ASP A 138 14.35 -5.37 -1.75
N TYR A 139 14.46 -6.68 -1.59
CA TYR A 139 13.93 -7.36 -0.41
C TYR A 139 14.54 -6.84 0.88
N SER A 140 15.82 -6.45 0.89
CA SER A 140 16.47 -5.87 2.06
C SER A 140 15.80 -4.57 2.52
N SER A 141 15.47 -3.67 1.59
CA SER A 141 14.76 -2.43 1.90
C SER A 141 13.33 -2.70 2.37
N LEU A 142 12.60 -3.57 1.68
CA LEU A 142 11.22 -3.90 2.05
C LEU A 142 11.13 -4.61 3.40
N LEU A 143 12.04 -5.54 3.68
CA LEU A 143 12.12 -6.27 4.95
C LEU A 143 12.31 -5.31 6.13
N LEU A 144 13.19 -4.31 5.98
CA LEU A 144 13.43 -3.28 6.99
C LEU A 144 12.15 -2.49 7.30
N HIS A 145 11.42 -2.07 6.26
CA HIS A 145 10.14 -1.37 6.42
C HIS A 145 9.06 -2.26 7.04
N TRP A 146 8.94 -3.51 6.56
CA TRP A 146 7.89 -4.43 6.96
C TRP A 146 8.00 -4.81 8.44
N ASN A 147 9.17 -5.31 8.86
CA ASN A 147 9.35 -5.82 10.22
C ASN A 147 9.29 -4.73 11.28
N ARG A 148 9.74 -3.51 10.96
CA ARG A 148 9.73 -2.37 11.89
C ARG A 148 8.31 -1.88 12.20
N LYS A 149 7.43 -1.82 11.19
CA LYS A 149 6.06 -1.30 11.35
C LYS A 149 5.04 -2.38 11.67
N HIS A 150 5.09 -3.50 10.96
CA HIS A 150 3.95 -4.42 10.92
C HIS A 150 4.04 -5.57 11.91
N ASN A 151 5.07 -5.65 12.77
CA ASN A 151 5.18 -6.73 13.76
C ASN A 151 3.92 -6.84 14.65
N LYS A 152 3.29 -5.69 14.96
CA LYS A 152 1.96 -5.61 15.56
C LYS A 152 1.17 -4.52 14.85
N ALA A 153 -0.05 -4.84 14.40
CA ALA A 153 -0.91 -3.88 13.72
C ALA A 153 -2.35 -3.96 14.21
N CYS A 154 -2.97 -2.79 14.33
CA CYS A 154 -4.39 -2.64 14.64
C CYS A 154 -5.07 -1.92 13.48
N TYR A 155 -6.08 -2.56 12.88
CA TYR A 155 -6.86 -2.00 11.79
C TYR A 155 -8.23 -1.57 12.30
N VAL A 156 -8.53 -0.29 12.17
CA VAL A 156 -9.73 0.35 12.71
C VAL A 156 -10.66 0.74 11.55
N PRO A 157 -11.86 0.15 11.44
CA PRO A 157 -12.82 0.56 10.42
C PRO A 157 -13.37 1.95 10.73
N SER A 158 -13.63 2.76 9.71
CA SER A 158 -14.27 4.06 9.88
C SER A 158 -15.31 4.37 8.82
N LEU A 159 -16.31 5.16 9.21
CA LEU A 159 -17.22 5.85 8.29
C LEU A 159 -16.76 7.30 8.13
N SER A 160 -16.84 7.82 6.91
CA SER A 160 -16.61 9.24 6.63
C SER A 160 -17.95 9.91 6.33
N VAL A 161 -18.29 10.93 7.12
CA VAL A 161 -19.46 11.77 6.90
C VAL A 161 -18.97 13.07 6.27
N LYS A 162 -19.50 13.39 5.09
CA LYS A 162 -19.07 14.55 4.28
C LYS A 162 -20.13 15.64 4.22
N GLU A 163 -21.24 15.47 4.92
CA GLU A 163 -22.28 16.49 5.03
C GLU A 163 -21.82 17.55 6.04
N GLY A 164 -21.64 18.79 5.60
CA GLY A 164 -21.04 19.85 6.41
C GLY A 164 -19.53 19.69 6.56
N GLU A 165 -19.02 19.76 7.78
CA GLU A 165 -17.61 19.51 8.06
C GLU A 165 -17.29 18.01 7.94
N GLN A 166 -16.11 17.69 7.41
CA GLN A 166 -15.69 16.30 7.24
C GLN A 166 -15.46 15.65 8.61
N GLN A 167 -16.31 14.66 8.93
CA GLN A 167 -16.29 13.93 10.20
C GLN A 167 -16.00 12.45 9.98
N TYR A 168 -15.46 11.82 11.02
CA TYR A 168 -15.16 10.40 11.04
C TYR A 168 -15.82 9.73 12.23
N LYS A 169 -16.39 8.54 12.00
CA LYS A 169 -16.83 7.63 13.06
C LYS A 169 -15.96 6.40 13.01
N PHE A 170 -15.42 5.97 14.14
CA PHE A 170 -14.60 4.76 14.24
C PHE A 170 -15.43 3.61 14.80
N GLY A 171 -15.29 2.43 14.20
CA GLY A 171 -16.00 1.23 14.66
C GLY A 171 -15.27 0.57 15.82
N ASN A 172 -16.03 -0.04 16.73
CA ASN A 172 -15.48 -0.73 17.90
C ASN A 172 -14.97 -2.14 17.60
N ARG A 173 -15.27 -2.70 16.42
CA ARG A 173 -14.74 -3.99 15.97
C ARG A 173 -13.45 -3.78 15.20
N VAL A 174 -12.32 -4.02 15.85
CA VAL A 174 -10.97 -3.81 15.30
C VAL A 174 -10.33 -5.15 14.93
N ILE A 175 -9.46 -5.15 13.92
CA ILE A 175 -8.67 -6.32 13.54
C ILE A 175 -7.27 -6.14 14.11
N LEU A 176 -6.85 -7.08 14.96
CA LEU A 176 -5.48 -7.14 15.45
C LEU A 176 -4.69 -8.19 14.68
N GLY A 177 -3.44 -7.88 14.38
CA GLY A 177 -2.47 -8.78 13.79
C GLY A 177 -1.17 -8.74 14.59
N THR A 178 -0.63 -9.91 14.94
CA THR A 178 0.65 -10.03 15.65
C THR A 178 1.51 -11.14 15.07
N GLY A 179 2.81 -10.89 15.04
CA GLY A 179 3.79 -11.84 14.52
C GLY A 179 3.68 -11.98 13.01
N THR A 180 4.05 -10.93 12.27
CA THR A 180 4.25 -11.00 10.82
C THR A 180 5.73 -11.29 10.52
N ASP A 181 5.99 -11.72 9.30
CA ASP A 181 7.32 -11.67 8.71
C ASP A 181 7.20 -11.40 7.20
N PHE A 182 8.33 -11.05 6.59
CA PHE A 182 8.34 -10.70 5.17
C PHE A 182 8.10 -11.91 4.25
N GLN A 183 8.27 -13.15 4.74
CA GLN A 183 7.94 -14.34 3.95
C GLN A 183 6.43 -14.51 3.82
N LEU A 184 5.65 -14.20 4.87
CA LEU A 184 4.19 -14.12 4.79
C LEU A 184 3.76 -13.07 3.75
N PHE A 185 4.41 -11.89 3.76
CA PHE A 185 4.15 -10.86 2.76
C PHE A 185 4.39 -11.35 1.32
N LEU A 186 5.56 -11.94 1.04
CA LEU A 186 5.89 -12.49 -0.28
C LEU A 186 4.97 -13.66 -0.68
N SER A 187 4.60 -14.53 0.26
CA SER A 187 3.66 -15.63 0.03
C SER A 187 2.29 -15.10 -0.40
N GLN A 188 1.78 -14.09 0.30
CA GLN A 188 0.50 -13.47 -0.06
C GLN A 188 0.58 -12.66 -1.36
N MET A 189 1.74 -12.12 -1.73
CA MET A 189 1.95 -11.57 -3.08
C MET A 189 1.95 -12.65 -4.17
N ALA A 190 2.62 -13.78 -3.94
CA ALA A 190 2.66 -14.90 -4.88
C ALA A 190 1.27 -15.48 -5.14
N LYS A 191 0.40 -15.51 -4.11
CA LYS A 191 -1.02 -15.88 -4.23
C LYS A 191 -1.90 -14.80 -4.86
N GLY A 192 -1.33 -13.63 -5.18
CA GLY A 192 -2.06 -12.48 -5.69
C GLY A 192 -2.97 -11.80 -4.68
N VAL A 193 -2.91 -12.13 -3.38
CA VAL A 193 -3.71 -11.49 -2.31
C VAL A 193 -3.22 -10.07 -2.03
N ILE A 194 -1.90 -9.91 -1.91
CA ILE A 194 -1.24 -8.60 -1.93
C ILE A 194 -0.92 -8.25 -3.38
N TYR A 195 -1.13 -6.99 -3.74
CA TYR A 195 -0.87 -6.48 -5.07
C TYR A 195 -0.26 -5.08 -5.02
N TYR A 196 0.40 -4.71 -6.11
CA TYR A 196 0.90 -3.35 -6.32
C TYR A 196 -0.18 -2.52 -7.02
N ASP A 197 -0.59 -1.40 -6.42
CA ASP A 197 -1.64 -0.51 -6.92
C ASP A 197 -1.12 0.94 -6.99
N PRO A 198 -0.27 1.24 -7.99
CA PRO A 198 0.27 2.56 -8.21
C PRO A 198 -0.81 3.58 -8.56
N GLY A 199 -0.56 4.83 -8.17
CA GLY A 199 -1.31 5.99 -8.63
C GLY A 199 -0.39 7.14 -8.98
N ILE A 200 0.68 6.82 -9.72
CA ILE A 200 1.72 7.77 -10.10
C ILE A 200 1.20 8.56 -11.31
N LYS A 201 1.45 9.87 -11.36
CA LYS A 201 1.05 10.69 -12.51
C LYS A 201 1.99 11.86 -12.72
N VAL A 202 2.02 12.34 -13.95
CA VAL A 202 2.65 13.60 -14.33
C VAL A 202 1.57 14.51 -14.88
N GLU A 203 1.45 15.71 -14.32
CA GLU A 203 0.58 16.79 -14.79
C GLU A 203 1.45 17.90 -15.41
N ASN A 204 0.92 18.67 -16.35
CA ASN A 204 1.63 19.76 -17.05
C ASN A 204 2.90 19.27 -17.82
N LEU A 205 2.79 18.11 -18.48
CA LEU A 205 3.91 17.44 -19.15
C LEU A 205 4.65 18.32 -20.17
N SER A 206 3.93 19.19 -20.88
CA SER A 206 4.45 19.98 -22.00
C SER A 206 5.16 21.28 -21.58
N TYR A 207 4.99 21.74 -20.33
CA TYR A 207 5.58 23.00 -19.85
C TYR A 207 6.40 22.83 -18.58
N ARG A 208 5.75 22.44 -17.48
CA ARG A 208 6.41 22.27 -16.17
C ARG A 208 5.88 21.03 -15.49
N PRO A 209 6.44 19.84 -15.84
CA PRO A 209 6.00 18.56 -15.30
C PRO A 209 5.91 18.56 -13.77
N ARG A 210 4.76 18.13 -13.25
CA ARG A 210 4.50 17.93 -11.83
C ARG A 210 4.18 16.47 -11.56
N VAL A 211 5.17 15.78 -11.01
CA VAL A 211 5.02 14.37 -10.62
C VAL A 211 4.27 14.28 -9.30
N LYS A 212 3.19 13.49 -9.26
CA LYS A 212 2.59 13.01 -8.02
C LYS A 212 2.90 11.52 -7.88
N ARG A 213 3.57 11.16 -6.79
CA ARG A 213 4.01 9.80 -6.49
C ARG A 213 3.02 9.09 -5.60
N ARG A 214 2.86 7.80 -5.84
CA ARG A 214 1.99 6.90 -5.06
C ARG A 214 2.31 5.46 -5.44
N SER A 215 3.34 4.92 -4.82
CA SER A 215 3.72 3.51 -4.90
C SER A 215 3.05 2.79 -3.74
N GLN A 216 2.09 1.88 -3.95
CA GLN A 216 1.32 1.29 -2.85
C GLN A 216 1.20 -0.22 -2.98
N PHE A 217 1.57 -0.94 -1.92
CA PHE A 217 1.22 -2.34 -1.75
C PHE A 217 -0.05 -2.43 -0.91
N ARG A 218 -1.04 -3.15 -1.43
CA ARG A 218 -2.39 -3.17 -0.88
C ARG A 218 -2.94 -4.58 -0.74
N ILE A 219 -3.90 -4.72 0.16
CA ILE A 219 -4.62 -5.96 0.46
C ILE A 219 -6.10 -5.64 0.73
N LYS A 220 -6.98 -6.64 0.63
CA LYS A 220 -8.34 -6.54 1.15
C LYS A 220 -8.37 -6.84 2.65
N SER A 221 -9.20 -6.12 3.40
CA SER A 221 -9.33 -6.27 4.85
C SER A 221 -9.70 -7.68 5.29
N GLY A 222 -10.54 -8.39 4.53
CA GLY A 222 -10.95 -9.77 4.82
C GLY A 222 -9.83 -10.81 4.70
N THR A 223 -8.68 -10.47 4.12
CA THR A 223 -7.52 -11.36 3.99
C THR A 223 -6.34 -10.88 4.85
N LEU A 224 -6.55 -9.94 5.78
CA LEU A 224 -5.51 -9.47 6.68
C LEU A 224 -4.98 -10.59 7.58
N ALA A 225 -5.84 -11.53 7.99
CA ALA A 225 -5.46 -12.62 8.87
C ALA A 225 -4.27 -13.43 8.32
N ASP A 226 -4.19 -13.59 6.99
CA ASP A 226 -3.13 -14.33 6.32
C ASP A 226 -1.74 -13.66 6.38
N LEU A 227 -1.67 -12.40 6.85
CA LEU A 227 -0.40 -11.68 7.03
C LEU A 227 0.23 -11.87 8.40
N TYR A 228 -0.46 -12.55 9.32
CA TYR A 228 -0.09 -12.62 10.72
C TYR A 228 -0.15 -14.06 11.24
N LYS A 229 0.79 -14.42 12.11
CA LYS A 229 0.76 -15.71 12.84
C LYS A 229 -0.43 -15.79 13.78
N LYS A 230 -0.85 -14.66 14.36
CA LYS A 230 -2.10 -14.54 15.13
C LYS A 230 -2.86 -13.31 14.64
N SER A 231 -4.12 -13.52 14.27
CA SER A 231 -5.07 -12.44 13.98
C SER A 231 -6.38 -12.66 14.72
N GLU A 232 -6.97 -11.58 15.22
CA GLU A 232 -8.20 -11.61 16.00
C GLU A 232 -9.05 -10.37 15.69
N ILE A 233 -10.37 -10.54 15.70
CA ILE A 233 -11.32 -9.42 15.66
C ILE A 233 -11.80 -9.20 17.08
N ILE A 234 -11.51 -8.03 17.64
CA ILE A 234 -11.91 -7.66 19.01
C ILE A 234 -13.00 -6.61 18.93
N THR A 235 -14.02 -6.76 19.78
CA THR A 235 -15.03 -5.72 20.01
C THR A 235 -14.63 -4.95 21.26
N LEU A 236 -14.28 -3.67 21.11
CA LEU A 236 -13.99 -2.77 22.21
C LEU A 236 -15.29 -2.42 22.95
N THR A 237 -15.23 -2.44 24.28
CA THR A 237 -16.34 -2.04 25.17
C THR A 237 -16.02 -0.70 25.83
N GLU A 238 -17.02 0.00 26.38
CA GLU A 238 -16.87 1.34 26.98
C GLU A 238 -15.83 1.43 28.11
N GLN A 239 -15.44 0.31 28.74
CA GLN A 239 -14.36 0.29 29.74
C GLN A 239 -12.94 0.31 29.14
N GLN A 240 -12.83 0.29 27.82
CA GLN A 240 -11.57 0.22 27.05
C GLN A 240 -11.40 1.38 26.06
N LEU A 241 -12.34 2.33 26.04
CA LEU A 241 -12.31 3.59 25.30
C LEU A 241 -11.90 4.74 26.24
#